data_AF-A0A0L8MTX1-F1
#
_entry.id   AF-A0A0L8MTX1-F1
#
_cell.length_a   1.000
_cell.length_b   1.000
_cell.length_c   1.000
_cell.angle_alpha   90.00
_cell.angle_beta   90.00
_cell.angle_gamma   90.00
#
_symmetry.space_group_name_H-M   'P 1'
#
loop_
_entity.id
_entity.type
_entity.pdbx_description
1 polymer ?
#
loop_
_entity_poly.entity_id
_entity_poly.type
_entity_poly.pdbx_seq_one_letter_code
_entity_poly.pdbx_strand_id
1 'polypeptide(L)'
;MNPADEAADRLLTDLRVELARADSKAALLVGALGMTVGAVSAQLSGPHRSPGHLSVSGTAVWWAGVTALAMALVALLLAVVPRCLRSGWQAGSPLAYFGDIRSADRQGRLVEALAVTGEDPGSALHAALAANSRIAVRKLLWVRTGLLAYGAGALLLLVALFLG
;
A
#
# COMPACT_ATOMS: atom_id res chain seq x y z
N MET A 1 31.84 10.86 8.04
CA MET A 1 30.47 10.45 8.43
C MET A 1 30.52 10.04 9.88
N ASN A 2 29.64 10.55 10.73
CA ASN A 2 29.56 10.17 12.15
C ASN A 2 28.88 8.78 12.25
N PRO A 3 29.19 7.92 13.24
CA PRO A 3 28.47 6.65 13.45
C PRO A 3 26.93 6.76 13.43
N ALA A 4 26.36 7.90 13.85
CA ALA A 4 24.92 8.14 13.77
C ALA A 4 24.40 8.18 12.31
N ASP A 5 25.15 8.81 11.40
CA ASP A 5 24.81 8.90 9.99
C ASP A 5 24.90 7.51 9.33
N GLU A 6 25.93 6.74 9.67
CA GLU A 6 26.12 5.39 9.12
C GLU A 6 25.01 4.42 9.58
N ALA A 7 24.53 4.56 10.83
CA ALA A 7 23.37 3.84 11.30
C ALA A 7 22.08 4.26 10.56
N ALA A 8 21.90 5.56 10.31
CA ALA A 8 20.74 6.07 9.57
C ALA A 8 20.70 5.57 8.12
N ASP A 9 21.85 5.52 7.45
CA ASP A 9 21.97 5.02 6.07
C ASP A 9 21.66 3.52 5.96
N ARG A 10 22.15 2.72 6.92
CA ARG A 10 21.81 1.28 7.03
C ARG A 10 20.31 1.08 7.24
N LEU A 11 19.70 1.80 8.18
CA LEU A 11 18.26 1.72 8.44
C LEU A 11 17.43 2.16 7.23
N LEU A 12 17.88 3.18 6.48
CA LEU A 12 17.24 3.60 5.24
C LEU A 12 17.28 2.51 4.18
N THR A 13 18.42 1.83 4.04
CA THR A 13 18.59 0.73 3.11
C THR A 13 17.69 -0.45 3.48
N ASP A 14 17.69 -0.85 4.76
CA ASP A 14 16.84 -1.93 5.28
C ASP A 14 15.36 -1.61 5.07
N LEU A 15 14.91 -0.39 5.39
CA LEU A 15 13.53 0.05 5.18
C LEU A 15 13.12 -0.04 3.70
N ARG A 16 13.99 0.34 2.77
CA ARG A 16 13.70 0.24 1.33
C ARG A 16 13.55 -1.21 0.88
N VAL A 17 14.39 -2.11 1.39
CA VAL A 17 14.30 -3.55 1.12
C VAL A 17 13.01 -4.14 1.69
N GLU A 18 12.67 -3.83 2.95
CA GLU A 18 11.42 -4.26 3.57
C GLU A 18 10.19 -3.74 2.82
N LEU A 19 10.24 -2.49 2.35
CA LEU A 19 9.16 -1.89 1.58
C LEU A 19 8.94 -2.60 0.24
N ALA A 20 10.02 -2.91 -0.49
CA ALA A 20 9.96 -3.68 -1.72
C ALA A 20 9.42 -5.10 -1.49
N ARG A 21 9.82 -5.74 -0.40
CA ARG A 21 9.28 -7.05 0.00
C ARG A 21 7.79 -6.96 0.35
N ALA A 22 7.34 -5.89 1.00
CA ALA A 22 5.93 -5.65 1.30
C ALA A 22 5.10 -5.42 0.02
N ASP A 23 5.66 -4.73 -0.98
CA ASP A 23 5.03 -4.59 -2.30
C ASP A 23 4.79 -5.92 -2.98
N SER A 24 5.82 -6.77 -3.01
CA SER A 24 5.68 -8.11 -3.59
C SER A 24 4.58 -8.92 -2.88
N LYS A 25 4.48 -8.83 -1.55
CA LYS A 25 3.37 -9.46 -0.79
C LYS A 25 2.01 -8.89 -1.19
N ALA A 26 1.89 -7.57 -1.34
CA ALA A 26 0.65 -6.93 -1.77
C ALA A 26 0.23 -7.35 -3.18
N ALA A 27 1.19 -7.42 -4.13
CA ALA A 27 0.94 -7.88 -5.49
C ALA A 27 0.45 -9.34 -5.52
N LEU A 28 1.03 -10.21 -4.69
CA LEU A 28 0.56 -11.60 -4.52
C LEU A 28 -0.88 -11.65 -3.97
N LEU A 29 -1.22 -10.81 -2.98
CA LEU A 29 -2.59 -10.74 -2.45
C LEU A 29 -3.59 -10.25 -3.50
N VAL A 30 -3.21 -9.29 -4.34
CA VAL A 30 -4.05 -8.84 -5.48
C VAL A 30 -4.23 -9.96 -6.49
N GLY A 31 -3.18 -10.74 -6.79
CA GLY A 31 -3.28 -11.94 -7.63
C GLY A 31 -4.23 -12.98 -7.06
N ALA A 32 -4.13 -13.28 -5.76
CA ALA A 32 -5.02 -14.20 -5.06
C ALA A 32 -6.49 -13.71 -5.04
N LEU A 33 -6.69 -12.39 -4.90
CA LEU A 33 -8.01 -11.76 -5.03
C LEU A 33 -8.57 -11.98 -6.45
N GLY A 34 -7.75 -11.80 -7.49
CA GLY A 34 -8.15 -12.06 -8.87
C GLY A 34 -8.57 -13.52 -9.09
N MET A 35 -7.81 -14.47 -8.52
CA MET A 35 -8.14 -15.90 -8.59
C MET A 35 -9.45 -16.25 -7.88
N THR A 36 -9.69 -15.69 -6.69
CA THR A 36 -10.94 -15.91 -5.94
C THR A 36 -12.14 -15.33 -6.68
N VAL A 37 -12.04 -14.11 -7.21
CA VAL A 37 -13.08 -13.51 -8.06
C VAL A 37 -13.32 -14.35 -9.32
N GLY A 38 -12.26 -14.83 -9.97
CA GLY A 38 -12.36 -15.69 -11.16
C GLY A 38 -13.04 -17.02 -10.87
N ALA A 39 -12.65 -17.71 -9.79
CA ALA A 39 -13.24 -18.98 -9.37
C ALA A 39 -14.72 -18.83 -9.04
N VAL A 40 -15.08 -17.77 -8.31
CA VAL A 40 -16.48 -17.46 -7.98
C VAL A 40 -17.29 -17.17 -9.25
N SER A 41 -16.75 -16.36 -10.16
CA SER A 41 -17.41 -16.01 -11.44
C SER A 41 -17.61 -17.25 -12.33
N ALA A 42 -16.62 -18.14 -12.40
CA ALA A 42 -16.72 -19.39 -13.14
C ALA A 42 -17.79 -20.32 -12.55
N GLN A 43 -17.87 -20.41 -11.22
CA GLN A 43 -18.87 -21.23 -10.54
C GLN A 43 -20.31 -20.73 -10.76
N LEU A 44 -20.50 -19.41 -10.86
CA LEU A 44 -21.79 -18.76 -11.18
C LEU A 44 -22.18 -18.89 -12.66
N SER A 45 -21.20 -19.04 -13.56
CA SER A 45 -21.44 -19.17 -15.00
C SER A 45 -21.78 -20.62 -15.41
N GLY A 46 -21.70 -21.57 -14.48
CA GLY A 46 -22.03 -22.97 -14.71
C GLY A 46 -23.53 -23.16 -14.95
N PRO A 47 -23.94 -24.09 -15.83
CA PRO A 47 -25.33 -24.25 -16.28
C PRO A 47 -26.34 -24.63 -15.18
N HIS A 48 -25.93 -24.81 -13.91
CA HIS A 48 -26.76 -25.37 -12.83
C HIS A 48 -26.81 -24.49 -11.56
N ARG A 49 -26.20 -23.30 -11.50
CA ARG A 49 -26.24 -22.44 -10.30
C ARG A 49 -26.29 -20.95 -10.63
N SER A 50 -27.52 -20.42 -10.68
CA SER A 50 -27.77 -18.98 -10.59
C SER A 50 -27.87 -18.56 -9.12
N PRO A 51 -27.36 -17.37 -8.71
CA PRO A 51 -27.46 -16.86 -7.34
C PRO A 51 -28.90 -16.58 -6.87
N GLY A 52 -29.91 -16.84 -7.72
CA GLY A 52 -31.33 -16.73 -7.41
C GLY A 52 -31.91 -17.80 -6.48
N HIS A 53 -31.12 -18.79 -6.04
CA HIS A 53 -31.56 -19.84 -5.10
C HIS A 53 -31.04 -19.67 -3.66
N LEU A 54 -30.32 -18.58 -3.36
CA LEU A 54 -29.85 -18.32 -2.00
C LEU A 54 -31.03 -17.94 -1.10
N SER A 55 -31.05 -18.49 0.12
CA SER A 55 -31.90 -18.01 1.20
C SER A 55 -31.66 -16.50 1.45
N VAL A 56 -32.65 -15.78 1.99
CA VAL A 56 -32.51 -14.32 2.29
C VAL A 56 -31.25 -14.03 3.13
N SER A 57 -30.93 -14.91 4.08
CA SER A 57 -29.69 -14.85 4.86
C SER A 57 -28.45 -15.13 4.01
N GLY A 58 -28.47 -16.14 3.13
CA GLY A 58 -27.39 -16.42 2.17
C GLY A 58 -27.09 -15.25 1.23
N THR A 59 -28.12 -14.56 0.71
CA THR A 59 -27.95 -13.35 -0.12
C THR A 59 -27.30 -12.20 0.65
N ALA A 60 -27.67 -11.99 1.92
CA ALA A 60 -27.07 -10.95 2.75
C ALA A 60 -25.58 -11.23 3.03
N VAL A 61 -25.24 -12.48 3.38
CA VAL A 61 -23.85 -12.91 3.62
C VAL A 61 -23.01 -12.82 2.34
N TRP A 62 -23.59 -13.15 1.19
CA TRP A 62 -22.95 -13.01 -0.12
C TRP A 62 -22.53 -11.57 -0.41
N TRP A 63 -23.46 -10.63 -0.31
CA TRP A 63 -23.17 -9.21 -0.54
C TRP A 63 -22.17 -8.66 0.48
N ALA A 64 -22.23 -9.09 1.74
CA ALA A 64 -21.22 -8.74 2.73
C ALA A 64 -19.81 -9.24 2.31
N GLY A 65 -19.70 -10.47 1.81
CA GLY A 65 -18.45 -11.01 1.28
C GLY A 65 -17.90 -10.21 0.09
N VAL A 66 -18.76 -9.88 -0.89
CA VAL A 66 -18.40 -9.07 -2.07
C VAL A 66 -17.90 -7.68 -1.65
N THR A 67 -18.62 -6.99 -0.75
CA THR A 67 -18.20 -5.66 -0.28
C THR A 67 -16.87 -5.72 0.48
N ALA A 68 -16.63 -6.75 1.29
CA ALA A 68 -15.36 -6.96 1.97
C ALA A 68 -14.20 -7.18 0.99
N LEU A 69 -14.40 -7.98 -0.07
CA LEU A 69 -13.39 -8.15 -1.12
C LEU A 69 -13.13 -6.86 -1.90
N ALA A 70 -14.16 -6.07 -2.19
CA ALA A 70 -14.01 -4.77 -2.83
C ALA A 70 -13.20 -3.79 -1.95
N MET A 71 -13.49 -3.74 -0.64
CA MET A 71 -12.69 -2.96 0.32
C MET A 71 -11.24 -3.45 0.40
N ALA A 72 -11.02 -4.78 0.36
CA ALA A 72 -9.69 -5.37 0.34
C ALA A 72 -8.90 -4.90 -0.89
N LEU A 73 -9.51 -4.95 -2.08
CA LEU A 73 -8.92 -4.47 -3.32
C LEU A 73 -8.54 -2.98 -3.23
N VAL A 74 -9.47 -2.13 -2.79
CA VAL A 74 -9.22 -0.69 -2.65
C VAL A 74 -8.07 -0.44 -1.68
N ALA A 75 -8.04 -1.12 -0.53
CA ALA A 75 -6.95 -0.99 0.44
C ALA A 75 -5.60 -1.42 -0.13
N LEU A 76 -5.55 -2.54 -0.86
CA LEU A 76 -4.32 -3.04 -1.51
C LEU A 76 -3.86 -2.10 -2.64
N LEU A 77 -4.76 -1.61 -3.49
CA LEU A 77 -4.43 -0.62 -4.51
C LEU A 77 -3.89 0.66 -3.87
N LEU A 78 -4.52 1.16 -2.80
CA LEU A 78 -4.02 2.30 -2.03
C LEU A 78 -2.68 2.04 -1.32
N ALA A 79 -2.29 0.79 -1.09
CA ALA A 79 -0.96 0.45 -0.61
C ALA A 79 0.09 0.57 -1.73
N VAL A 80 -0.27 0.20 -2.96
CA VAL A 80 0.62 0.22 -4.14
C VAL A 80 0.72 1.61 -4.78
N VAL A 81 -0.32 2.45 -4.67
CA VAL A 81 -0.30 3.80 -5.23
C VAL A 81 0.86 4.62 -4.64
N PRO A 82 1.78 5.14 -5.47
CA PRO A 82 2.94 5.87 -5.00
C PRO A 82 2.51 7.17 -4.30
N ARG A 83 2.54 7.17 -2.97
CA ARG A 83 2.20 8.35 -2.13
C ARG A 83 3.29 9.43 -2.10
N CYS A 84 4.19 9.42 -3.07
CA CYS A 84 5.41 10.24 -3.09
C CYS A 84 5.17 11.72 -3.43
N LEU A 85 3.92 12.21 -3.44
CA LEU A 85 3.55 13.47 -4.10
C LEU A 85 3.22 14.64 -3.19
N ARG A 86 2.99 14.40 -1.89
CA ARG A 86 2.80 15.50 -0.93
C ARG A 86 4.14 15.86 -0.31
N SER A 87 4.84 16.78 -0.98
CA SER A 87 5.99 17.47 -0.42
C SER A 87 5.52 18.73 0.29
N GLY A 88 5.91 18.88 1.56
CA GLY A 88 5.81 20.13 2.31
C GLY A 88 7.10 20.95 2.23
N TRP A 89 7.97 20.64 1.25
CA TRP A 89 9.29 21.26 1.14
C TRP A 89 9.18 22.77 0.97
N GLN A 90 9.99 23.47 1.76
CA GLN A 90 10.13 24.91 1.72
C GLN A 90 11.56 25.29 1.34
N ALA A 91 11.67 26.47 0.74
CA ALA A 91 12.89 27.25 0.57
C ALA A 91 13.87 27.08 1.74
N GLY A 92 15.11 26.67 1.48
CA GLY A 92 16.15 26.59 2.52
C GLY A 92 16.07 25.36 3.44
N SER A 93 15.16 24.41 3.18
CA SER A 93 15.18 23.10 3.85
C SER A 93 15.96 22.07 3.01
N PRO A 94 16.72 21.15 3.65
CA PRO A 94 17.39 20.07 2.94
C PRO A 94 16.40 19.13 2.24
N LEU A 95 16.84 18.52 1.15
CA LEU A 95 16.04 17.56 0.39
C LEU A 95 16.00 16.21 1.13
N ALA A 96 14.80 15.78 1.54
CA ALA A 96 14.63 14.53 2.29
C ALA A 96 14.07 13.39 1.42
N TYR A 97 13.24 13.69 0.42
CA TYR A 97 12.59 12.66 -0.39
C TYR A 97 12.31 13.10 -1.83
N PHE A 98 11.98 12.15 -2.72
CA PHE A 98 11.68 12.40 -4.15
C PHE A 98 10.60 13.47 -4.38
N GLY A 99 9.65 13.59 -3.45
CA GLY A 99 8.64 14.65 -3.49
C GLY A 99 9.25 16.06 -3.38
N ASP A 100 10.30 16.20 -2.56
CA ASP A 100 10.99 17.48 -2.33
C ASP A 100 11.85 17.85 -3.54
N ILE A 101 12.50 16.86 -4.16
CA ILE A 101 13.23 17.04 -5.43
C ILE A 101 12.27 17.56 -6.50
N ARG A 102 11.11 16.91 -6.67
CA ARG A 102 10.08 17.35 -7.63
C ARG A 102 9.52 18.74 -7.30
N SER A 103 9.36 19.05 -6.02
CA SER A 103 8.87 20.37 -5.57
C SER A 103 9.90 21.48 -5.85
N ALA A 104 11.17 21.24 -5.54
CA ALA A 104 12.27 22.15 -5.79
C ALA A 104 12.51 22.38 -7.29
N ASP A 105 12.43 21.32 -8.10
CA ASP A 105 12.52 21.38 -9.55
C ASP A 105 11.39 22.20 -10.18
N ARG A 106 10.13 21.97 -9.76
CA ARG A 106 8.98 22.78 -10.19
C ARG A 106 9.10 24.26 -9.82
N GLN A 107 9.83 24.57 -8.76
CA GLN A 107 10.09 25.94 -8.32
C GLN A 107 11.35 26.54 -8.96
N GLY A 108 12.09 25.79 -9.79
CA GLY A 108 13.34 26.25 -10.40
C GLY A 108 14.51 26.37 -9.41
N ARG A 109 14.42 25.73 -8.25
CA ARG A 109 15.35 25.89 -7.11
C ARG A 109 16.11 24.63 -6.75
N LEU A 110 16.16 23.66 -7.65
CA LEU A 110 16.81 22.37 -7.40
C LEU A 110 18.29 22.53 -7.07
N VAL A 111 19.02 23.39 -7.78
CA VAL A 111 20.46 23.61 -7.56
C VAL A 111 20.72 24.19 -6.17
N GLU A 112 19.91 25.16 -5.74
CA GLU A 112 19.99 25.76 -4.41
C GLU A 112 19.66 24.73 -3.32
N ALA A 113 18.60 23.94 -3.52
CA ALA A 113 18.20 22.89 -2.60
C ALA A 113 19.28 21.81 -2.45
N LEU A 114 19.98 21.46 -3.54
CA LEU A 114 21.13 20.54 -3.51
C LEU A 114 22.32 21.13 -2.76
N ALA A 115 22.61 22.43 -2.92
CA ALA A 115 23.66 23.11 -2.19
C ALA A 115 23.40 23.08 -0.68
N VAL A 116 22.18 23.44 -0.24
CA VAL A 116 21.75 23.37 1.16
C VAL A 116 21.82 21.94 1.71
N THR A 117 21.48 20.94 0.89
CA THR A 117 21.58 19.53 1.28
C THR A 117 23.04 19.09 1.45
N GLY A 118 23.96 19.64 0.64
CA GLY A 118 25.39 19.35 0.73
C GLY A 118 26.09 19.99 1.93
N GLU A 119 25.55 21.09 2.48
CA GLU A 119 26.08 21.76 3.67
C GLU A 119 25.85 20.94 4.96
N ASP A 120 24.74 20.21 5.06
CA ASP A 120 24.43 19.31 6.18
C ASP A 120 23.85 17.96 5.70
N PRO A 121 24.72 17.03 5.23
CA PRO A 121 24.30 15.74 4.74
C PRO A 121 23.65 14.85 5.82
N GLY A 122 24.04 15.00 7.08
CA GLY A 122 23.53 14.20 8.19
C GLY A 122 22.08 14.54 8.51
N SER A 123 21.75 15.82 8.61
CA SER A 123 20.37 16.28 8.80
C SER A 123 19.45 15.87 7.64
N ALA A 124 19.95 15.97 6.40
CA ALA A 124 19.22 15.49 5.22
C ALA A 124 18.94 13.98 5.29
N LEU A 125 19.91 13.18 5.74
CA LEU A 125 19.77 11.73 5.90
C LEU A 125 18.74 11.36 6.98
N HIS A 126 18.78 12.03 8.13
CA HIS A 126 17.80 11.83 9.19
C HIS A 126 16.38 12.23 8.76
N ALA A 127 16.24 13.34 8.04
CA ALA A 127 14.97 13.77 7.46
C ALA A 127 14.44 12.75 6.45
N ALA A 128 15.33 12.21 5.60
CA ALA A 128 15.00 11.15 4.66
C ALA A 128 14.52 9.88 5.38
N LEU A 129 15.20 9.46 6.46
CA LEU A 129 14.82 8.30 7.26
C LEU A 129 13.44 8.48 7.89
N ALA A 130 13.17 9.63 8.50
CA ALA A 130 11.87 9.94 9.09
C ALA A 130 10.74 9.95 8.04
N ALA A 131 10.98 10.57 6.88
CA ALA A 131 10.02 10.62 5.79
C ALA A 131 9.71 9.21 5.23
N ASN A 132 10.74 8.39 4.98
CA ASN A 132 10.59 7.02 4.47
C ASN A 132 9.88 6.12 5.50
N SER A 133 10.24 6.20 6.78
CA SER A 133 9.61 5.42 7.86
C SER A 133 8.10 5.69 7.94
N ARG A 134 7.68 6.95 7.89
CA ARG A 134 6.26 7.33 7.92
C ARG A 134 5.47 6.78 6.71
N ILE A 135 6.09 6.77 5.54
CA ILE A 135 5.49 6.18 4.32
C ILE A 135 5.36 4.66 4.49
N ALA A 136 6.41 4.01 4.99
CA ALA A 136 6.44 2.56 5.21
C ALA A 136 5.35 2.11 6.20
N VAL A 137 5.20 2.79 7.34
CA VAL A 137 4.15 2.51 8.32
C VAL A 137 2.76 2.64 7.69
N ARG A 138 2.51 3.72 6.95
CA ARG A 138 1.20 3.93 6.31
C ARG A 138 0.91 2.82 5.31
N LYS A 139 1.89 2.43 4.50
CA LYS A 139 1.77 1.36 3.52
C LYS A 139 1.44 0.02 4.18
N LEU A 140 2.16 -0.31 5.26
CA LEU A 140 1.93 -1.54 6.00
C LEU A 140 0.53 -1.60 6.64
N LEU A 141 0.01 -0.47 7.11
CA LEU A 141 -1.37 -0.38 7.60
C LEU A 141 -2.37 -0.73 6.49
N TRP A 142 -2.23 -0.17 5.29
CA TRP A 142 -3.12 -0.49 4.17
C TRP A 142 -3.02 -1.95 3.73
N VAL A 143 -1.81 -2.55 3.72
CA VAL A 143 -1.63 -3.99 3.45
C VAL A 143 -2.34 -4.82 4.51
N ARG A 144 -2.19 -4.48 5.80
CA ARG A 144 -2.84 -5.20 6.91
C ARG A 144 -4.35 -5.10 6.84
N THR A 145 -4.90 -3.91 6.57
CA THR A 145 -6.34 -3.70 6.39
C THR A 145 -6.86 -4.49 5.20
N GLY A 146 -6.14 -4.46 4.07
CA GLY A 146 -6.50 -5.22 2.88
C GLY A 146 -6.50 -6.74 3.12
N LEU A 147 -5.50 -7.25 3.84
CA LEU A 147 -5.41 -8.66 4.19
C LEU A 147 -6.56 -9.12 5.10
N LEU A 148 -6.90 -8.33 6.12
CA LEU A 148 -8.02 -8.65 7.02
C LEU A 148 -9.36 -8.62 6.28
N ALA A 149 -9.59 -7.61 5.44
CA ALA A 149 -10.78 -7.51 4.61
C ALA A 149 -10.89 -8.67 3.61
N TYR A 150 -9.77 -9.09 3.02
CA TYR A 150 -9.71 -10.25 2.13
C TYR A 150 -10.10 -11.53 2.85
N GLY A 151 -9.49 -11.81 4.01
CA GLY A 151 -9.79 -12.99 4.81
C GLY A 151 -11.26 -13.06 5.24
N ALA A 152 -11.82 -11.92 5.68
CA ALA A 152 -13.23 -11.82 6.02
C ALA A 152 -14.14 -12.05 4.80
N GLY A 153 -13.83 -11.41 3.66
CA GLY A 153 -14.62 -11.54 2.44
C GLY A 153 -14.62 -12.97 1.89
N ALA A 154 -13.46 -13.62 1.85
CA ALA A 154 -13.33 -15.01 1.42
C ALA A 154 -14.14 -15.96 2.32
N LEU A 155 -14.07 -15.79 3.64
CA LEU A 155 -14.84 -16.60 4.59
C LEU A 155 -16.35 -16.40 4.43
N LEU A 156 -16.80 -15.15 4.29
CA LEU A 156 -18.21 -14.82 4.08
C LEU A 156 -18.74 -15.46 2.80
N LEU A 157 -17.99 -15.41 1.70
CA LEU A 157 -18.40 -16.06 0.45
C LEU A 157 -18.51 -17.58 0.59
N LEU A 158 -17.57 -18.23 1.30
CA LEU A 158 -17.67 -19.66 1.59
C LEU A 158 -18.93 -19.98 2.42
N VAL A 159 -19.17 -19.23 3.49
CA VAL A 159 -20.35 -19.41 4.36
C VAL A 159 -21.65 -19.18 3.58
N ALA A 160 -21.70 -18.18 2.70
CA ALA A 160 -22.86 -17.95 1.83
C ALA A 160 -23.15 -19.14 0.91
N LEU A 161 -22.12 -19.80 0.38
CA LEU A 161 -22.27 -21.00 -0.44
C LEU A 161 -22.76 -22.22 0.34
N PHE A 162 -22.49 -22.30 1.66
CA PHE A 162 -23.01 -23.35 2.54
C PHE A 162 -24.43 -23.07 3.06
N LEU A 163 -24.84 -21.80 3.11
CA LEU A 163 -26.20 -21.35 3.50
C LEU A 163 -27.21 -21.39 2.33
N GLY A 164 -26.75 -21.82 1.15
CA GLY A 164 -27.53 -22.02 -0.06
C GLY A 164 -28.08 -23.42 -0.18
#